data_AF-A0A9D4ICK7-F1
#
_entry.id   AF-A0A9D4ICK7-F1
#
_cell.length_a   1.000
_cell.length_b   1.000
_cell.length_c   1.000
_cell.angle_alpha   90.00
_cell.angle_beta   90.00
_cell.angle_gamma   90.00
#
_symmetry.space_group_name_H-M   'P 1'
#
loop_
_entity.id
_entity.type
_entity.pdbx_description
1 polymer ?
#
loop_
_entity_poly.entity_id
_entity_poly.type
_entity_poly.pdbx_seq_one_letter_code
_entity_poly.pdbx_strand_id
1 'polypeptide(L)'
;MKKTNSKETDYNHDILDFQRRLKQYYLDNLRHVPVSPWVPNHDKYLMEIYFTPEIHQIVAEKDGKKLKAGQMFKYNDIFQIYLKTKKHVFLQGEPGKGKTTFAAKLVLD
;
A
#
# COMPACT_ATOMS: atom_id res chain seq x y z
N MET A 1 -29.44 5.72 -33.63
CA MET A 1 -29.51 5.40 -32.18
C MET A 1 -28.48 4.34 -31.87
N LYS A 2 -27.39 4.68 -31.16
CA LYS A 2 -26.43 3.69 -30.64
C LYS A 2 -27.13 2.93 -29.51
N LYS A 3 -27.35 1.62 -29.67
CA LYS A 3 -27.75 0.74 -28.56
C LYS A 3 -26.55 0.63 -27.63
N THR A 4 -26.55 1.38 -26.54
CA THR A 4 -25.65 1.12 -25.41
C THR A 4 -25.97 -0.29 -24.88
N ASN A 5 -24.97 -1.16 -24.90
CA ASN A 5 -25.10 -2.56 -24.50
C ASN A 5 -25.43 -2.62 -23.00
N SER A 6 -26.61 -3.13 -22.63
CA SER A 6 -27.05 -3.24 -21.23
C SER A 6 -26.05 -3.99 -20.33
N LYS A 7 -25.32 -4.96 -20.90
CA LYS A 7 -24.26 -5.71 -20.23
C LYS A 7 -23.06 -4.86 -19.82
N GLU A 8 -22.77 -3.79 -20.55
CA GLU A 8 -21.63 -2.90 -20.28
C GLU A 8 -21.97 -1.94 -19.13
N THR A 9 -23.24 -1.52 -19.02
CA THR A 9 -23.76 -0.78 -17.86
C THR A 9 -23.82 -1.62 -16.59
N ASP A 10 -24.23 -2.88 -16.67
CA ASP A 10 -24.30 -3.78 -15.49
C ASP A 10 -22.89 -4.11 -14.96
N TYR A 11 -21.93 -4.40 -15.85
CA TYR A 11 -20.54 -4.67 -15.47
C TYR A 11 -19.87 -3.46 -14.79
N ASN A 12 -20.16 -2.24 -15.27
CA ASN A 12 -19.66 -1.02 -14.64
C ASN A 12 -20.28 -0.80 -13.25
N HIS A 13 -21.54 -1.17 -13.04
CA HIS A 13 -22.18 -1.10 -11.72
C HIS A 13 -21.52 -2.09 -10.74
N ASP A 14 -21.25 -3.32 -11.16
CA ASP A 14 -20.61 -4.35 -10.34
C ASP A 14 -19.18 -3.96 -9.91
N ILE A 15 -18.39 -3.36 -10.81
CA ILE A 15 -17.04 -2.88 -10.49
C ILE A 15 -17.09 -1.75 -9.46
N LEU A 16 -17.99 -0.78 -9.64
CA LEU A 16 -18.12 0.34 -8.70
C LEU A 16 -18.57 -0.15 -7.32
N ASP A 17 -19.48 -1.11 -7.28
CA ASP A 17 -19.91 -1.74 -6.03
C ASP A 17 -18.78 -2.51 -5.35
N PHE A 18 -17.98 -3.26 -6.13
CA PHE A 18 -16.81 -3.94 -5.62
C PHE A 18 -15.79 -2.96 -5.02
N GLN A 19 -15.45 -1.90 -5.76
CA GLN A 19 -14.53 -0.86 -5.31
C GLN A 19 -15.01 -0.18 -4.02
N ARG A 20 -16.32 0.12 -3.93
CA ARG A 20 -16.94 0.69 -2.73
C ARG A 20 -16.82 -0.23 -1.52
N ARG A 21 -17.15 -1.52 -1.67
CA ARG A 21 -17.04 -2.51 -0.58
C ARG A 21 -15.59 -2.73 -0.17
N LEU A 22 -14.67 -2.78 -1.12
CA LEU A 22 -13.24 -2.93 -0.86
C LEU A 22 -12.70 -1.73 -0.06
N LYS A 23 -13.08 -0.51 -0.45
CA LYS A 23 -12.74 0.70 0.30
C LYS A 23 -13.27 0.64 1.72
N GLN A 24 -14.54 0.27 1.90
CA GLN A 24 -15.14 0.15 3.24
C GLN A 24 -14.41 -0.90 4.09
N TYR A 25 -14.11 -2.06 3.52
CA TYR A 25 -13.34 -3.11 4.18
C TYR A 25 -11.99 -2.59 4.70
N TYR A 26 -11.23 -1.86 3.88
CA TYR A 26 -9.95 -1.31 4.32
C TYR A 26 -10.10 -0.23 5.38
N LEU A 27 -11.12 0.63 5.29
CA LEU A 27 -11.40 1.62 6.32
C LEU A 27 -11.73 0.95 7.66
N ASP A 28 -12.49 -0.13 7.67
CA ASP A 28 -12.88 -0.80 8.91
C ASP A 28 -11.72 -1.60 9.54
N ASN A 29 -10.84 -2.18 8.71
CA ASN A 29 -9.82 -3.12 9.18
C ASN A 29 -8.40 -2.53 9.29
N LEU A 30 -8.07 -1.43 8.61
CA LEU A 30 -6.70 -0.89 8.56
C LEU A 30 -6.52 0.44 9.30
N ARG A 31 -7.60 1.04 9.79
CA ARG A 31 -7.55 2.30 10.56
C ARG A 31 -6.90 2.14 11.92
N HIS A 32 -6.87 0.93 12.47
CA HIS A 32 -6.28 0.63 13.77
C HIS A 32 -5.11 -0.33 13.58
N VAL A 33 -3.99 -0.05 14.26
CA VAL A 33 -2.78 -0.87 14.19
C VAL A 33 -2.41 -1.33 15.60
N PRO A 34 -2.16 -2.64 15.80
CA PRO A 34 -1.67 -3.15 17.07
C PRO A 34 -0.23 -2.68 17.27
N VAL A 35 -0.02 -1.78 18.23
CA VAL A 35 1.33 -1.29 18.57
C VAL A 35 2.05 -2.26 19.50
N SER A 36 1.29 -2.97 20.32
CA SER A 36 1.78 -3.98 21.26
C SER A 36 0.91 -5.22 21.17
N PRO A 37 1.20 -6.16 20.25
CA PRO A 37 0.32 -7.31 19.99
C PRO A 37 0.13 -8.26 21.18
N TRP A 38 0.99 -8.16 22.20
CA TRP A 38 0.87 -8.90 23.46
C TRP A 38 0.00 -8.19 24.52
N VAL A 39 -0.49 -6.97 24.25
CA VAL A 39 -1.36 -6.21 25.15
C VAL A 39 -2.75 -6.11 24.52
N PRO A 40 -3.80 -6.68 25.15
CA PRO A 40 -5.17 -6.55 24.66
C PRO A 40 -5.60 -5.09 24.52
N ASN A 41 -6.36 -4.77 23.46
CA ASN A 41 -6.90 -3.43 23.19
C ASN A 41 -5.86 -2.31 23.11
N HIS A 42 -4.61 -2.63 22.75
CA HIS A 42 -3.53 -1.66 22.60
C HIS A 42 -3.34 -1.23 21.13
N ASP A 43 -4.47 -1.09 20.44
CA ASP A 43 -4.51 -0.60 19.08
C ASP A 43 -4.48 0.93 19.08
N LYS A 44 -3.76 1.50 18.11
CA LYS A 44 -3.72 2.94 17.90
C LYS A 44 -4.29 3.27 16.54
N TYR A 45 -4.92 4.44 16.44
CA TYR A 45 -5.39 4.93 15.16
C TYR A 45 -4.18 5.22 14.26
N LEU A 46 -4.18 4.67 13.04
CA LEU A 46 -3.07 4.73 12.11
C LEU A 46 -2.59 6.17 11.90
N MET A 47 -3.52 7.11 11.72
CA MET A 47 -3.19 8.51 11.43
C MET A 47 -2.54 9.23 12.62
N GLU A 48 -2.70 8.74 13.84
CA GLU A 48 -2.08 9.33 15.03
C GLU A 48 -0.61 8.93 15.16
N ILE A 49 -0.24 7.75 14.63
CA ILE A 49 1.09 7.16 14.80
C ILE A 49 1.90 7.12 13.50
N TYR A 50 1.28 7.42 12.36
CA TYR A 50 1.94 7.33 11.07
C TYR A 50 2.87 8.52 10.83
N PHE A 51 4.13 8.19 10.58
CA PHE A 51 5.12 9.12 10.04
C PHE A 51 5.56 8.61 8.67
N THR A 52 5.74 9.54 7.72
CA THR A 52 6.19 9.16 6.37
C THR A 52 7.64 8.63 6.45
N PRO A 53 7.89 7.35 6.12
CA PRO A 53 9.23 6.80 6.23
C PRO A 53 10.11 7.29 5.07
N GLU A 54 11.42 7.34 5.32
CA GLU A 54 12.41 7.47 4.26
C GLU A 54 12.57 6.12 3.56
N ILE A 55 12.44 6.12 2.23
CA ILE A 55 12.46 4.88 1.43
C ILE A 55 13.60 4.98 0.45
N HIS A 56 14.45 3.96 0.43
CA HIS A 56 15.60 3.90 -0.45
C HIS A 56 15.44 2.76 -1.43
N GLN A 57 15.79 3.01 -2.70
CA GLN A 57 15.99 1.93 -3.65
C GLN A 57 17.10 1.02 -3.14
N ILE A 58 16.89 -0.28 -3.21
CA ILE A 58 17.98 -1.22 -2.99
C ILE A 58 18.54 -1.60 -4.36
N VAL A 59 19.81 -1.26 -4.58
CA VAL A 59 20.54 -1.63 -5.80
C VAL A 59 21.52 -2.73 -5.45
N ALA A 60 21.43 -3.86 -6.17
CA ALA A 60 22.45 -4.90 -6.08
C ALA A 60 23.72 -4.41 -6.79
N GLU A 61 24.86 -4.45 -6.10
CA GLU A 61 26.14 -4.28 -6.77
C GLU A 61 26.34 -5.41 -7.80
N LYS A 62 27.17 -5.16 -8.83
CA LYS A 62 27.47 -6.12 -9.91
C LYS A 62 27.92 -7.49 -9.40
N ASP A 63 28.44 -7.54 -8.17
CA ASP A 63 28.99 -8.75 -7.54
C ASP A 63 27.94 -9.52 -6.72
N GLY A 64 26.68 -9.07 -6.70
CA GLY A 64 25.51 -9.72 -6.08
C GLY A 64 25.52 -9.79 -4.54
N LYS A 65 26.65 -9.48 -3.90
CA LYS A 65 26.86 -9.69 -2.46
C LYS A 65 26.53 -8.48 -1.58
N LYS A 66 26.45 -7.28 -2.15
CA LYS A 66 26.20 -6.04 -1.41
C LYS A 66 24.99 -5.30 -1.95
N LEU A 67 24.07 -5.01 -1.05
CA LEU A 67 22.91 -4.17 -1.27
C LEU A 67 23.27 -2.77 -0.77
N LYS A 68 23.17 -1.76 -1.64
CA LYS A 68 23.35 -0.35 -1.26
C LYS A 68 22.04 0.40 -1.37
N ALA A 69 21.84 1.34 -0.45
CA ALA A 69 20.81 2.36 -0.58
C ALA A 69 21.15 3.26 -1.78
N GLY A 70 20.29 3.22 -2.79
CA GLY A 70 20.35 4.07 -3.97
C GLY A 70 19.49 5.33 -3.76
N GLN A 71 18.72 5.68 -4.80
CA GLN A 71 17.86 6.86 -4.78
C GLN A 71 16.83 6.80 -3.64
N MET A 72 16.63 7.93 -2.96
CA MET A 72 15.53 8.11 -2.02
C MET A 72 14.24 8.36 -2.80
N PHE A 73 13.19 7.62 -2.46
CA PHE A 73 11.86 7.74 -3.02
C PHE A 73 10.91 8.38 -2.02
N LYS A 74 10.04 9.23 -2.52
CA LYS A 74 8.84 9.66 -1.80
C LYS A 74 7.75 8.60 -1.95
N TYR A 75 6.78 8.70 -1.05
CA TYR A 75 5.56 7.90 -1.04
C TYR A 75 4.90 7.72 -2.42
N ASN A 76 4.62 8.84 -3.11
CA ASN A 76 3.98 8.81 -4.44
C ASN A 76 4.86 8.20 -5.52
N ASP A 77 6.19 8.26 -5.38
CA ASP A 77 7.10 7.74 -6.39
C ASP A 77 6.96 6.22 -6.51
N ILE A 78 6.71 5.52 -5.40
CA ILE A 78 6.54 4.06 -5.37
C ILE A 78 5.29 3.64 -6.11
N PHE A 79 4.18 4.33 -5.88
CA PHE A 79 2.93 4.05 -6.60
C PHE A 79 3.09 4.29 -8.10
N GLN A 80 3.76 5.38 -8.48
CA GLN A 80 4.05 5.69 -9.88
C GLN A 80 4.98 4.65 -10.52
N ILE A 81 5.97 4.14 -9.79
CA ILE A 81 6.86 3.07 -10.27
C ILE A 81 6.05 1.79 -10.54
N TYR A 82 5.16 1.40 -9.63
CA TYR A 82 4.28 0.25 -9.84
C TYR A 82 3.40 0.45 -11.08
N LEU A 83 2.74 1.61 -11.20
CA LEU A 83 1.86 1.90 -12.34
C LEU A 83 2.61 1.85 -13.69
N LYS A 84 3.83 2.39 -13.75
CA LYS A 84 4.66 2.44 -14.95
C LYS A 84 5.25 1.09 -15.33
N THR A 85 5.76 0.34 -14.35
CA THR A 85 6.55 -0.87 -14.63
C THR A 85 5.69 -2.13 -14.62
N LYS A 86 4.54 -2.12 -13.95
CA LYS A 86 3.71 -3.31 -13.64
C LYS A 86 4.50 -4.42 -12.94
N LYS A 87 5.65 -4.10 -12.35
CA LYS A 87 6.51 -5.04 -11.61
C LYS A 87 6.14 -5.04 -10.14
N HIS A 88 6.38 -6.16 -9.48
CA HIS A 88 6.25 -6.28 -8.03
C HIS A 88 7.28 -5.37 -7.34
N VAL A 89 6.82 -4.65 -6.31
CA VAL A 89 7.68 -3.87 -5.43
C VAL A 89 7.90 -4.67 -4.14
N PHE A 90 9.15 -4.90 -3.79
CA PHE A 90 9.52 -5.57 -2.54
C PHE A 90 9.99 -4.53 -1.53
N LEU A 91 9.26 -4.40 -0.41
CA LEU A 91 9.65 -3.56 0.71
C LEU A 91 10.53 -4.34 1.68
N GLN A 92 11.75 -3.87 1.90
CA GLN A 92 12.71 -4.47 2.83
C GLN A 92 13.03 -3.51 3.98
N GLY A 93 13.36 -4.07 5.14
CA GLY A 93 13.72 -3.31 6.33
C GLY A 93 13.67 -4.19 7.57
N GLU A 94 14.27 -3.72 8.67
CA GLU A 94 14.32 -4.46 9.94
C GLU A 94 12.92 -4.73 10.52
N PRO A 95 12.77 -5.75 11.39
CA PRO A 95 11.55 -5.94 12.18
C PRO A 95 11.17 -4.65 12.93
N GLY A 96 9.88 -4.33 13.00
CA GLY A 96 9.39 -3.13 13.69
C GLY A 96 9.54 -1.80 12.94
N LYS A 97 10.22 -1.74 11.78
CA LYS A 97 10.37 -0.49 10.99
C LYS A 97 9.09 -0.01 10.26
N GLY A 98 7.92 -0.55 10.61
CA GLY A 98 6.64 -0.06 10.09
C GLY A 98 6.29 -0.44 8.64
N LYS A 99 6.87 -1.50 8.06
CA LYS A 99 6.56 -1.95 6.69
C LYS A 99 5.06 -2.22 6.47
N THR A 100 4.42 -2.92 7.42
CA THR A 100 2.98 -3.22 7.38
C THR A 100 2.14 -1.94 7.54
N THR A 101 2.50 -1.08 8.49
CA THR A 101 1.88 0.22 8.72
C THR A 101 1.95 1.12 7.48
N PHE A 102 3.09 1.10 6.78
CA PHE A 102 3.29 1.81 5.52
C PHE A 102 2.37 1.28 4.41
N ALA A 103 2.29 -0.04 4.24
CA ALA A 103 1.38 -0.64 3.26
C ALA A 103 -0.09 -0.37 3.59
N ALA A 104 -0.47 -0.37 4.88
CA ALA A 104 -1.82 -0.02 5.30
C ALA A 104 -2.17 1.43 4.95
N LYS A 105 -1.24 2.37 5.16
CA LYS A 105 -1.40 3.77 4.73
C LYS A 105 -1.55 3.89 3.21
N LEU A 106 -0.74 3.16 2.44
CA LEU A 106 -0.83 3.09 0.97
C LEU A 106 -2.18 2.64 0.45
N VAL A 107 -2.87 1.77 1.17
CA VAL A 107 -4.18 1.25 0.77
C VAL A 107 -5.31 2.21 1.13
N LEU A 108 -5.13 2.99 2.21
CA LEU A 108 -6.13 3.92 2.71
C LEU A 108 -6.14 5.25 1.96
N ASP A 109 -5.01 5.65 1.39
CA ASP A 109 -4.88 6.81 0.50
C ASP A 109 -5.37 6.51 -0.92
#